data_AF-A0AA43CL70-F1
#
_entry.id   AF-A0AA43CL70-F1
#
_cell.length_a   1.000
_cell.length_b   1.000
_cell.length_c   1.000
_cell.angle_alpha   90.00
_cell.angle_beta   90.00
_cell.angle_gamma   90.00
#
_symmetry.space_group_name_H-M   'P 1'
#
loop_
_entity.id
_entity.type
_entity.pdbx_description
1 polymer ?
#
loop_
_entity_poly.entity_id
_entity_poly.type
_entity_poly.pdbx_seq_one_letter_code
_entity_poly.pdbx_strand_id
1 'polypeptide(L)'
;MATKAGAIPDELSECVLACIQAVEHVVENGGLVVDVGGEIFDEYRKGLSMRGQPGQGDVFMKWLHDHQWMDTLVDRVDITPTGDSYVEFPDHAELSDFDISDRKFVAVAKAHRDAPPILQATDSKWWGFKDALHSVGVSVTFLCPEYVRAKYEQKMDG
;
A
#
# COMPACT_ATOMS: atom_id res chain seq x y z
N MET A 1 -14.07 9.69 -9.84
CA MET A 1 -14.43 11.07 -9.44
C MET A 1 -13.44 12.02 -10.10
N ALA A 2 -13.90 12.98 -10.88
CA ALA A 2 -13.04 14.06 -11.36
C ALA A 2 -12.81 15.02 -10.19
N THR A 3 -11.64 14.94 -9.57
CA THR A 3 -11.26 15.88 -8.52
C THR A 3 -11.08 17.25 -9.17
N LYS A 4 -11.94 18.20 -8.81
CA LYS A 4 -11.61 19.63 -8.87
C LYS A 4 -10.20 19.79 -8.31
N ALA A 5 -9.32 20.46 -9.04
CA ALA A 5 -8.00 20.85 -8.56
C ALA A 5 -8.16 21.82 -7.37
N GLY A 6 -8.40 21.26 -6.18
CA GLY A 6 -8.09 21.94 -4.94
C GLY A 6 -6.58 21.92 -4.79
N ALA A 7 -5.98 23.07 -4.46
CA ALA A 7 -4.56 23.13 -4.14
C ALA A 7 -4.27 22.06 -3.07
N ILE A 8 -3.26 21.22 -3.32
CA ILE A 8 -2.73 20.32 -2.30
C ILE A 8 -2.25 21.24 -1.18
N PRO A 9 -2.71 21.04 0.08
CA PRO A 9 -2.18 21.80 1.21
C PRO A 9 -0.65 21.73 1.22
N ASP A 10 0.03 22.84 1.48
CA ASP A 10 1.50 22.89 1.45
C ASP A 10 2.12 21.81 2.35
N GLU A 11 1.49 21.53 3.50
CA GLU A 11 1.85 20.45 4.44
C GLU A 11 1.79 19.03 3.87
N LEU A 12 1.09 18.81 2.75
CA LEU A 12 0.99 17.53 2.05
C LEU A 12 1.80 17.51 0.75
N SER A 13 2.38 18.63 0.33
CA SER A 13 3.09 18.73 -0.95
C SER A 13 4.31 17.80 -1.02
N GLU A 14 5.11 17.76 0.04
CA GLU A 14 6.24 16.83 0.18
C GLU A 14 5.78 15.37 0.16
N CYS A 15 4.66 15.09 0.83
CA CYS A 15 4.08 13.76 0.88
C CYS A 15 3.60 13.29 -0.50
N VAL A 16 2.92 14.16 -1.25
CA VAL A 16 2.49 13.88 -2.62
C VAL A 16 3.70 13.66 -3.53
N LEU A 17 4.75 14.47 -3.39
CA LEU A 17 5.98 14.31 -4.17
C LEU A 17 6.66 12.97 -3.88
N ALA A 18 6.76 12.57 -2.61
CA ALA A 18 7.31 11.26 -2.22
C ALA A 18 6.49 10.09 -2.80
N CYS A 19 5.15 10.20 -2.79
CA CYS A 19 4.28 9.21 -3.43
C CYS A 19 4.52 9.11 -4.94
N ILE A 20 4.63 10.25 -5.63
CA ILE A 20 4.90 10.29 -7.07
C ILE A 20 6.23 9.62 -7.38
N GLN A 21 7.29 9.97 -6.64
CA GLN A 21 8.63 9.39 -6.83
C GLN A 21 8.65 7.88 -6.58
N ALA A 22 7.96 7.39 -5.55
CA ALA A 22 7.85 5.96 -5.27
C ALA A 22 7.13 5.22 -6.41
N VAL A 23 6.04 5.78 -6.92
CA VAL A 23 5.30 5.22 -8.05
C VAL A 23 6.13 5.22 -9.33
N GLU A 24 6.81 6.33 -9.65
CA GLU A 24 7.69 6.44 -10.81
C GLU A 24 8.83 5.42 -10.73
N HIS A 25 9.45 5.25 -9.55
CA HIS A 25 10.49 4.26 -9.34
C HIS A 25 10.01 2.83 -9.66
N VAL A 26 8.82 2.45 -9.21
CA VAL A 26 8.23 1.14 -9.51
C VAL A 26 7.91 0.99 -11.00
N VAL A 27 7.38 2.03 -11.64
CA VAL A 27 7.08 2.01 -13.09
C VAL A 27 8.36 1.81 -13.92
N GLU A 28 9.45 2.45 -13.53
CA GLU A 28 10.74 2.40 -14.24
C GLU A 28 11.52 1.12 -13.96
N ASN A 29 11.51 0.63 -12.72
CA ASN A 29 12.42 -0.42 -12.26
C ASN A 29 11.72 -1.75 -11.91
N GLY A 30 10.39 -1.76 -11.84
CA GLY A 30 9.63 -2.90 -11.33
C GLY A 30 9.73 -3.05 -9.81
N GLY A 31 9.62 -4.29 -9.33
CA GLY A 31 9.71 -4.63 -7.90
C GLY A 31 8.40 -4.46 -7.14
N LEU A 32 7.26 -4.41 -7.84
CA LEU A 32 5.95 -4.42 -7.21
C LEU A 32 5.53 -5.86 -6.89
N VAL A 33 4.91 -6.07 -5.73
CA VAL A 33 4.31 -7.36 -5.38
C VAL A 33 2.80 -7.21 -5.21
N VAL A 34 2.02 -8.09 -5.82
CA VAL A 34 0.56 -8.12 -5.73
C VAL A 34 0.06 -9.55 -5.53
N ASP A 35 -1.21 -9.70 -5.15
CA ASP A 35 -1.81 -11.02 -5.00
C ASP A 35 -2.21 -11.64 -6.35
N VAL A 36 -2.10 -12.98 -6.44
CA VAL A 36 -2.55 -13.74 -7.62
C VAL A 36 -4.08 -13.62 -7.81
N GLY A 37 -4.84 -13.48 -6.72
CA GLY A 37 -6.30 -13.34 -6.76
C GLY A 37 -6.80 -12.05 -7.44
N GLY A 38 -5.95 -11.02 -7.51
CA GLY A 38 -6.30 -9.70 -8.04
C GLY A 38 -7.02 -8.79 -7.04
N GLU A 39 -7.12 -9.15 -5.76
CA GLU A 39 -7.84 -8.40 -4.73
C GLU A 39 -7.27 -6.98 -4.53
N ILE A 40 -5.94 -6.84 -4.49
CA ILE A 40 -5.27 -5.54 -4.41
C ILE A 40 -5.56 -4.72 -5.67
N PHE A 41 -5.36 -5.31 -6.84
CA PHE A 41 -5.57 -4.63 -8.12
C PHE A 41 -7.02 -4.12 -8.26
N ASP A 42 -7.99 -4.98 -7.95
CA ASP A 42 -9.41 -4.68 -8.09
C ASP A 42 -9.90 -3.64 -7.07
N GLU A 43 -9.31 -3.59 -5.88
CA GLU A 43 -9.59 -2.54 -4.91
C GLU A 43 -9.18 -1.16 -5.44
N TYR A 44 -7.92 -1.01 -5.88
CA TYR A 44 -7.42 0.26 -6.39
C TYR A 44 -8.13 0.70 -7.69
N ARG A 45 -8.52 -0.27 -8.53
CA ARG A 45 -9.29 -0.02 -9.75
C ARG A 45 -10.64 0.68 -9.48
N LYS A 46 -11.25 0.51 -8.30
CA LYS A 46 -12.51 1.21 -7.94
C LYS A 46 -12.33 2.72 -7.83
N GLY A 47 -11.12 3.16 -7.45
CA GLY A 47 -10.80 4.57 -7.24
C GLY A 47 -10.17 5.28 -8.44
N LEU A 48 -9.65 4.53 -9.42
CA LEU A 48 -8.76 5.04 -10.48
C LEU A 48 -9.30 4.77 -11.90
N SER A 49 -8.85 5.59 -12.85
CA SER A 49 -9.24 5.51 -14.25
C SER A 49 -8.28 4.63 -15.05
N MET A 50 -8.82 3.60 -15.71
CA MET A 50 -8.06 2.75 -16.65
C MET A 50 -7.66 3.46 -17.95
N ARG A 51 -8.03 4.73 -18.14
CA ARG A 51 -7.55 5.54 -19.29
C ARG A 51 -6.10 5.98 -19.13
N GLY A 52 -5.52 5.85 -17.93
CA GLY A 52 -4.13 6.25 -17.65
C GLY A 52 -3.92 7.75 -17.47
N GLN A 53 -4.99 8.52 -17.34
CA GLN A 53 -4.99 9.98 -17.25
C GLN A 53 -6.23 10.45 -16.45
N PRO A 54 -6.18 11.63 -15.80
CA PRO A 54 -5.09 12.63 -15.84
C PRO A 54 -4.03 12.50 -14.74
N GLY A 55 -4.22 11.65 -13.73
CA GLY A 55 -3.35 11.61 -12.55
C GLY A 55 -2.25 10.55 -12.61
N GLN A 56 -1.19 10.72 -11.82
CA GLN A 56 -0.12 9.73 -11.68
C GLN A 56 -0.66 8.36 -11.20
N GLY A 57 -1.69 8.36 -10.36
CA GLY A 57 -2.37 7.13 -9.94
C GLY A 57 -3.03 6.38 -11.11
N ASP A 58 -3.64 7.12 -12.06
CA ASP A 58 -4.23 6.50 -13.25
C ASP A 58 -3.16 5.90 -14.15
N VAL A 59 -2.04 6.61 -14.34
CA VAL A 59 -0.86 6.13 -15.09
C VAL A 59 -0.35 4.82 -14.49
N PHE A 60 -0.16 4.79 -13.16
CA PHE A 60 0.29 3.61 -12.44
C PHE A 60 -0.70 2.43 -12.57
N MET A 61 -1.99 2.69 -12.41
CA MET A 61 -3.04 1.68 -12.54
C MET A 61 -3.03 1.03 -13.93
N LYS A 62 -2.86 1.85 -14.97
CA LYS A 62 -2.73 1.36 -16.35
C LYS A 62 -1.43 0.56 -16.52
N TRP A 63 -0.31 1.08 -16.03
CA TRP A 63 0.97 0.37 -16.09
C TRP A 63 0.88 -1.01 -15.43
N LEU A 64 0.31 -1.09 -14.21
CA LEU A 64 0.12 -2.34 -13.50
C LEU A 64 -0.75 -3.31 -14.31
N HIS A 65 -1.85 -2.82 -14.88
CA HIS A 65 -2.71 -3.66 -15.72
C HIS A 65 -1.96 -4.28 -16.90
N ASP A 66 -1.12 -3.50 -17.56
CA ASP A 66 -0.37 -3.92 -18.75
C ASP A 66 0.82 -4.85 -18.42
N HIS A 67 1.44 -4.71 -17.23
CA HIS A 67 2.71 -5.36 -16.88
C HIS A 67 2.63 -6.41 -15.77
N GLN A 68 1.49 -6.59 -15.07
CA GLN A 68 1.37 -7.54 -13.95
C GLN A 68 1.69 -9.01 -14.29
N TRP A 69 1.75 -9.37 -15.57
CA TRP A 69 2.11 -10.72 -16.04
C TRP A 69 3.57 -10.83 -16.47
N MET A 70 4.39 -9.81 -16.19
CA MET A 70 5.82 -9.80 -16.46
C MET A 70 6.58 -9.96 -15.15
N ASP A 71 7.02 -11.18 -14.84
CA ASP A 71 7.72 -11.53 -13.59
C ASP A 71 9.02 -10.73 -13.35
N THR A 72 9.56 -10.07 -14.37
CA THR A 72 10.71 -9.15 -14.20
C THR A 72 10.32 -7.80 -13.61
N LEU A 73 9.04 -7.46 -13.56
CA LEU A 73 8.52 -6.16 -13.13
C LEU A 73 7.56 -6.28 -11.94
N VAL A 74 6.71 -7.31 -11.94
CA VAL A 74 5.70 -7.52 -10.92
C VAL A 74 5.73 -8.97 -10.47
N ASP A 75 6.00 -9.19 -9.19
CA ASP A 75 5.86 -10.50 -8.57
C ASP A 75 4.41 -10.70 -8.13
N ARG A 76 3.83 -11.83 -8.50
CA ARG A 76 2.48 -12.21 -8.08
C ARG A 76 2.57 -13.38 -7.11
N VAL A 77 2.04 -13.17 -5.91
CA VAL A 77 2.11 -14.17 -4.84
C VAL A 77 0.72 -14.66 -4.47
N ASP A 78 0.61 -15.95 -4.19
CA ASP A 78 -0.61 -16.53 -3.66
C ASP A 78 -0.76 -16.15 -2.18
N ILE A 79 -1.96 -15.75 -1.80
CA ILE A 79 -2.42 -15.61 -0.42
C ILE A 79 -3.68 -16.45 -0.26
N THR A 80 -3.87 -17.05 0.91
CA THR A 80 -4.92 -18.04 1.16
C THR A 80 -6.01 -17.43 2.04
N PRO A 81 -7.20 -17.10 1.50
CA PRO A 81 -8.28 -16.53 2.31
C PRO A 81 -8.75 -17.50 3.41
N THR A 82 -9.01 -16.97 4.60
CA THR A 82 -9.56 -17.69 5.75
C THR A 82 -10.46 -16.75 6.57
N GLY A 83 -11.78 -16.96 6.49
CA GLY A 83 -12.75 -16.07 7.12
C GLY A 83 -12.68 -14.65 6.56
N ASP A 84 -12.34 -13.68 7.41
CA ASP A 84 -12.13 -12.26 7.06
C ASP A 84 -10.62 -11.91 6.96
N SER A 85 -9.76 -12.90 6.81
CA SER A 85 -8.31 -12.73 6.77
C SER A 85 -7.65 -13.70 5.80
N TYR A 86 -6.33 -13.89 5.95
CA TYR A 86 -5.50 -14.78 5.16
C TYR A 86 -4.65 -15.65 6.08
N VAL A 87 -4.34 -16.88 5.66
CA VAL A 87 -3.47 -17.80 6.42
C VAL A 87 -2.09 -17.18 6.65
N GLU A 88 -1.61 -16.36 5.72
CA GLU A 88 -0.32 -15.68 5.76
C GLU A 88 -0.33 -14.42 6.65
N PHE A 89 -1.51 -13.94 7.06
CA PHE A 89 -1.61 -12.85 8.01
C PHE A 89 -1.14 -13.33 9.40
N PRO A 90 -0.23 -12.60 10.07
CA PRO A 90 0.37 -13.04 11.32
C PRO A 90 -0.63 -13.11 12.46
N ASP A 91 -0.65 -14.22 13.19
CA ASP A 91 -1.33 -14.34 14.48
C ASP A 91 -0.52 -13.61 15.56
N HIS A 92 -0.86 -12.34 15.79
CA HIS A 92 -0.19 -11.48 16.76
C HIS A 92 -1.21 -10.64 17.50
N ALA A 93 -1.16 -10.64 18.85
CA ALA A 93 -2.17 -9.98 19.69
C ALA A 93 -2.31 -8.48 19.38
N GLU A 94 -1.21 -7.77 19.12
CA GLU A 94 -1.23 -6.34 18.78
C GLU A 94 -1.72 -6.06 17.35
N LEU A 95 -1.99 -7.09 16.53
CA LEU A 95 -2.55 -6.98 15.18
C LEU A 95 -4.01 -7.43 15.11
N SER A 96 -4.66 -7.76 16.24
CA SER A 96 -6.06 -8.20 16.28
C SER A 96 -7.01 -7.14 15.69
N ASP A 97 -6.72 -5.88 15.99
CA ASP A 97 -7.52 -4.72 15.59
C ASP A 97 -7.02 -4.09 14.27
N PHE A 98 -6.11 -4.78 13.57
CA PHE A 98 -5.65 -4.35 12.25
C PHE A 98 -6.79 -4.38 11.24
N ASP A 99 -6.85 -3.37 10.38
CA ASP A 99 -7.95 -3.18 9.44
C ASP A 99 -8.10 -4.40 8.52
N ILE A 100 -9.30 -4.99 8.50
CA ILE A 100 -9.61 -6.21 7.76
C ILE A 100 -9.29 -6.03 6.27
N SER A 101 -9.60 -4.87 5.67
CA SER A 101 -9.31 -4.66 4.25
C SER A 101 -7.81 -4.59 3.97
N ASP A 102 -7.01 -4.18 4.94
CA ASP A 102 -5.56 -3.99 4.76
C ASP A 102 -4.75 -5.26 5.02
N ARG A 103 -5.36 -6.31 5.60
CA ARG A 103 -4.70 -7.58 5.89
C ARG A 103 -4.08 -8.23 4.65
N LYS A 104 -4.63 -7.98 3.46
CA LYS A 104 -4.10 -8.50 2.20
C LYS A 104 -2.68 -8.00 1.87
N PHE A 105 -2.35 -6.76 2.22
CA PHE A 105 -1.01 -6.23 1.97
C PHE A 105 0.05 -6.91 2.86
N VAL A 106 -0.32 -7.14 4.13
CA VAL A 106 0.52 -7.87 5.09
C VAL A 106 0.69 -9.33 4.65
N ALA A 107 -0.40 -9.98 4.22
CA ALA A 107 -0.37 -11.34 3.70
C ALA A 107 0.54 -11.46 2.46
N VAL A 108 0.42 -10.54 1.50
CA VAL A 108 1.29 -10.49 0.30
C VAL A 108 2.76 -10.31 0.68
N ALA A 109 3.08 -9.38 1.58
CA ALA A 109 4.45 -9.19 2.04
C ALA A 109 4.99 -10.45 2.74
N LYS A 110 4.19 -11.12 3.58
CA LYS A 110 4.57 -12.36 4.28
C LYS A 110 4.71 -13.57 3.35
N ALA A 111 3.89 -13.66 2.31
CA ALA A 111 3.93 -14.74 1.33
C ALA A 111 5.16 -14.64 0.41
N HIS A 112 5.64 -13.42 0.15
CA HIS A 112 6.80 -13.20 -0.69
C HIS A 112 8.11 -13.64 -0.01
N ARG A 113 8.94 -14.40 -0.73
CA ARG A 113 10.22 -14.94 -0.24
C ARG A 113 11.17 -13.90 0.36
N ASP A 114 11.18 -12.71 -0.21
CA ASP A 114 12.10 -11.63 0.18
C ASP A 114 11.44 -10.62 1.15
N ALA A 115 10.17 -10.86 1.54
CA ALA A 115 9.39 -10.02 2.47
C ALA A 115 9.54 -8.51 2.22
N PRO A 116 9.11 -8.02 1.03
CA PRO A 116 9.34 -6.64 0.62
C PRO A 116 8.63 -5.66 1.57
N PRO A 117 9.16 -4.43 1.71
CA PRO A 117 8.52 -3.42 2.53
C PRO A 117 7.18 -2.99 1.94
N ILE A 118 6.21 -2.75 2.81
CA ILE A 118 4.96 -2.10 2.45
C ILE A 118 5.19 -0.58 2.48
N LEU A 119 4.99 0.08 1.34
CA LEU A 119 5.06 1.55 1.29
C LEU A 119 3.72 2.13 1.75
N GLN A 120 3.75 2.98 2.78
CA GLN A 120 2.55 3.63 3.31
C GLN A 120 2.70 5.16 3.30
N ALA A 121 1.71 5.86 2.78
CA ALA A 121 1.74 7.31 2.58
C ALA A 121 1.11 8.07 3.75
N THR A 122 -0.22 8.10 3.83
CA THR A 122 -0.95 9.01 4.74
C THR A 122 -1.85 8.30 5.74
N ASP A 123 -1.99 6.98 5.66
CA ASP A 123 -2.78 6.25 6.65
C ASP A 123 -2.03 6.16 7.99
N SER A 124 -2.47 7.02 8.91
CA SER A 124 -1.93 7.14 10.27
C SER A 124 -2.17 5.91 11.14
N LYS A 125 -3.19 5.07 10.86
CA LYS A 125 -3.45 3.88 11.71
C LYS A 125 -2.26 2.91 11.70
N TRP A 126 -1.61 2.77 10.55
CA TRP A 126 -0.44 1.91 10.36
C TRP A 126 0.73 2.28 11.28
N TRP A 127 0.81 3.54 11.73
CA TRP A 127 1.85 3.96 12.68
C TRP A 127 1.79 3.22 14.01
N GLY A 128 0.58 2.91 14.50
CA GLY A 128 0.39 2.16 15.74
C GLY A 128 0.75 0.68 15.63
N PHE A 129 0.73 0.12 14.42
CA PHE A 129 1.00 -1.30 14.19
C PHE A 129 2.43 -1.57 13.71
N LYS A 130 3.22 -0.55 13.38
CA LYS A 130 4.54 -0.70 12.75
C LYS A 130 5.50 -1.59 13.55
N ASP A 131 5.49 -1.50 14.88
CA ASP A 131 6.41 -2.26 15.75
C ASP A 131 5.96 -3.72 15.84
N ALA A 132 4.65 -3.96 15.96
CA ALA A 132 4.06 -5.30 15.91
C ALA A 132 4.31 -5.97 14.55
N LEU A 133 4.09 -5.25 13.44
CA LEU A 133 4.38 -5.72 12.08
C LEU A 133 5.87 -6.06 11.91
N HIS A 134 6.77 -5.19 12.40
CA HIS A 134 8.21 -5.43 12.34
C HIS A 134 8.61 -6.68 13.13
N SER A 135 8.02 -6.90 14.31
CA SER A 135 8.31 -8.07 15.14
C SER A 135 7.98 -9.40 14.47
N VAL A 136 7.01 -9.41 13.53
CA VAL A 136 6.61 -10.59 12.76
C VAL A 136 7.23 -10.63 11.35
N GLY A 137 8.23 -9.78 11.10
CA GLY A 137 9.01 -9.75 9.88
C GLY A 137 8.38 -8.98 8.71
N VAL A 138 7.44 -8.08 8.99
CA VAL A 138 6.85 -7.18 7.98
C VAL A 138 7.40 -5.77 8.19
N SER A 139 8.12 -5.27 7.20
CA SER A 139 8.63 -3.90 7.23
C SER A 139 7.63 -2.94 6.59
N VAL A 140 7.47 -1.76 7.20
CA VAL A 140 6.65 -0.68 6.65
C VAL A 140 7.54 0.54 6.45
N THR A 141 7.59 1.04 5.22
CA THR A 141 8.28 2.28 4.88
C THR A 141 7.25 3.38 4.73
N PHE A 142 7.26 4.33 5.68
CA PHE A 142 6.40 5.50 5.62
C PHE A 142 7.01 6.53 4.66
N LEU A 143 6.28 6.90 3.61
CA LEU A 143 6.70 7.93 2.65
C LEU A 143 6.58 9.34 3.24
N CYS A 144 5.74 9.51 4.27
CA CYS A 144 5.45 10.78 4.92
C CYS A 144 5.47 10.63 6.46
N PRO A 145 6.60 10.20 7.05
CA PRO A 145 6.65 9.73 8.43
C PRO A 145 6.23 10.81 9.45
N GLU A 146 6.59 12.07 9.23
CA GLU A 146 6.21 13.20 10.08
C GLU A 146 4.69 13.41 10.10
N TYR A 147 4.06 13.38 8.92
CA TYR A 147 2.62 13.54 8.78
C TYR A 147 1.86 12.39 9.44
N VAL A 148 2.25 11.15 9.13
CA VAL A 148 1.60 9.94 9.64
C VAL A 148 1.70 9.89 11.16
N ARG A 149 2.88 10.17 11.71
CA ARG A 149 3.12 10.24 13.16
C ARG A 149 2.24 11.30 13.82
N ALA A 150 2.26 12.53 13.33
CA ALA A 150 1.51 13.63 13.93
C ALA A 150 -0.01 13.36 13.89
N LYS A 151 -0.51 12.80 12.78
CA LYS A 151 -1.93 12.42 12.65
C LYS A 151 -2.32 11.25 13.55
N TYR A 152 -1.42 10.31 13.79
CA TYR A 152 -1.65 9.22 14.74
C TYR A 152 -1.71 9.74 16.17
N GLU A 153 -0.74 10.55 16.59
CA GLU A 153 -0.69 11.16 17.93
C GLU A 153 -1.97 12.00 18.20
N GLN A 154 -2.40 12.82 17.25
CA GLN A 154 -3.66 13.59 17.35
C GLN A 154 -4.92 12.72 17.56
N LYS A 155 -4.95 11.49 17.03
CA LYS A 155 -6.08 10.57 17.19
C LYS A 155 -6.04 9.81 18.52
N MET A 156 -4.87 9.68 19.13
CA MET A 156 -4.71 9.00 20.42
C MET A 156 -4.89 9.96 21.60
N ASP A 157 -4.64 11.25 21.39
CA ASP A 157 -4.84 12.30 22.39
C ASP A 157 -6.30 12.81 22.47
N GLY A 158 -7.18 12.40 21.54
CA GLY A 158 -8.57 12.86 21.43
C GLY A 158 -9.59 11.76 21.74
#